data_AF-A0AA42X025-F1
#
_entry.id   AF-A0AA42X025-F1
#
_cell.length_a   1.000
_cell.length_b   1.000
_cell.length_c   1.000
_cell.angle_alpha   90.00
_cell.angle_beta   90.00
_cell.angle_gamma   90.00
#
_symmetry.space_group_name_H-M   'P 1'
#
loop_
_entity.id
_entity.type
_entity.pdbx_description
1 polymer ?
#
loop_
_entity_poly.entity_id
_entity_poly.type
_entity_poly.pdbx_seq_one_letter_code
_entity_poly.pdbx_strand_id
1 'polypeptide(L)'
;MTTNGARTDVAVIEELLRAVEPLAIDAALEAERMHLEGEAQRRRMVELDLQQARYEASLAERRYAACDPDNRLIAAQPEKSWEATLRRVEACEARLNERQVRDDAAMPDFAGLAQDLKAA
;
A
#
# COMPACT_ATOMS: atom_id res chain seq x y z
N MET A 1 -36.30 -12.61 41.28
CA MET A 1 -36.48 -13.70 40.30
C MET A 1 -35.76 -13.26 39.04
N THR A 2 -34.51 -13.70 38.84
CA THR A 2 -33.73 -13.28 37.67
C THR A 2 -33.04 -14.50 37.08
N THR A 3 -32.88 -14.46 35.75
CA THR A 3 -31.94 -15.25 34.93
C THR A 3 -32.23 -16.74 34.75
N ASN A 4 -33.30 -17.08 34.01
CA ASN A 4 -33.27 -18.29 33.16
C ASN A 4 -32.87 -17.90 31.72
N GLY A 5 -33.42 -16.79 31.19
CA GLY A 5 -33.12 -16.30 29.84
C GLY A 5 -31.62 -16.04 29.58
N ALA A 6 -30.93 -15.40 30.53
CA ALA A 6 -29.50 -15.11 30.37
C ALA A 6 -28.60 -16.36 30.26
N ARG A 7 -28.99 -17.50 30.85
CA ARG A 7 -28.23 -18.76 30.70
C ARG A 7 -28.50 -19.42 29.35
N THR A 8 -29.75 -19.35 28.89
CA THR A 8 -30.14 -19.86 27.58
C THR A 8 -29.49 -19.04 26.47
N ASP A 9 -29.45 -17.72 26.61
CA ASP A 9 -28.82 -16.82 25.64
C ASP A 9 -27.32 -17.11 25.51
N VAL A 10 -26.61 -17.33 26.63
CA VAL A 10 -25.19 -17.71 26.60
C VAL A 10 -24.97 -19.03 25.86
N ALA A 11 -25.78 -20.05 26.14
CA ALA A 11 -25.66 -21.35 25.47
C ALA A 11 -25.96 -21.26 23.96
N VAL A 12 -26.90 -20.40 23.56
CA VAL A 12 -27.21 -20.14 22.15
C VAL A 12 -26.07 -19.39 21.47
N ILE A 13 -25.47 -18.41 22.15
CA ILE A 13 -24.32 -17.66 21.64
C ILE A 13 -23.11 -18.57 21.45
N GLU A 14 -22.81 -19.44 22.42
CA GLU A 14 -21.69 -20.40 22.32
C GLU A 14 -21.85 -21.35 21.13
N GLU A 15 -23.05 -21.91 20.91
CA GLU A 15 -23.26 -22.79 19.75
C GLU A 15 -23.33 -22.05 18.42
N LEU A 16 -23.81 -20.80 18.41
CA LEU A 16 -23.73 -19.95 17.24
C LEU A 16 -22.26 -19.66 16.87
N LEU A 17 -21.44 -19.29 17.86
CA LEU A 17 -20.01 -19.04 17.67
C LEU A 17 -19.30 -20.28 17.16
N ARG A 18 -19.58 -21.46 17.74
CA ARG A 18 -19.02 -22.74 17.29
C ARG A 18 -19.41 -23.09 15.85
N ALA A 19 -20.64 -22.77 15.45
CA ALA A 19 -21.11 -22.99 14.09
C ALA A 19 -20.48 -22.00 13.08
N VAL A 20 -20.19 -20.77 13.50
CA VAL A 20 -19.65 -19.69 12.65
C VAL A 20 -18.12 -19.69 12.62
N GLU A 21 -17.44 -20.22 13.63
CA GLU A 21 -15.97 -20.26 13.76
C GLU A 21 -15.24 -20.69 12.47
N PRO A 22 -15.59 -21.79 11.78
CA PRO A 22 -14.92 -22.16 10.54
C PRO A 22 -15.12 -21.14 9.42
N LEU A 23 -16.32 -20.56 9.30
CA LEU A 23 -16.60 -19.51 8.32
C LEU A 23 -15.86 -18.20 8.63
N ALA A 24 -15.69 -17.89 9.91
CA ALA A 24 -14.93 -16.73 10.36
C ALA A 24 -13.43 -16.87 10.03
N ILE A 25 -12.87 -18.07 10.19
CA ILE A 25 -11.47 -18.38 9.81
C ILE A 25 -11.29 -18.24 8.29
N ASP A 26 -12.18 -18.84 7.50
CA ASP A 26 -12.13 -18.74 6.04
C ASP A 26 -12.25 -17.28 5.57
N ALA A 27 -13.14 -16.50 6.17
CA ALA A 27 -13.29 -15.08 5.88
C ALA A 27 -12.04 -14.26 6.24
N ALA A 28 -11.38 -14.59 7.35
CA ALA A 28 -10.13 -13.92 7.76
C ALA A 28 -8.99 -14.22 6.78
N LEU A 29 -8.83 -15.48 6.37
CA LEU A 29 -7.83 -15.89 5.37
C LEU A 29 -8.07 -15.23 4.01
N GLU A 30 -9.34 -15.15 3.58
CA GLU A 30 -9.71 -14.48 2.35
C GLU A 30 -9.40 -12.97 2.41
N ALA A 31 -9.71 -12.32 3.53
CA ALA A 31 -9.40 -10.91 3.74
C ALA A 31 -7.88 -10.65 3.70
N GLU A 32 -7.07 -11.53 4.31
CA GLU A 32 -5.61 -11.45 4.25
C GLU A 32 -5.09 -11.60 2.80
N ARG A 33 -5.61 -12.58 2.06
CA ARG A 33 -5.26 -12.78 0.64
C ARG A 33 -5.55 -11.53 -0.18
N MET A 34 -6.77 -11.00 -0.07
CA MET A 34 -7.19 -9.79 -0.79
C MET A 34 -6.30 -8.59 -0.43
N HIS A 35 -5.90 -8.46 0.84
CA HIS A 35 -5.01 -7.40 1.29
C HIS A 35 -3.61 -7.51 0.65
N LEU A 36 -3.00 -8.70 0.68
CA LEU A 36 -1.69 -8.96 0.09
C LEU A 36 -1.69 -8.74 -1.43
N GLU A 37 -2.75 -9.17 -2.12
CA GLU A 37 -2.92 -8.94 -3.56
C GLU A 37 -3.04 -7.45 -3.89
N GLY A 38 -3.82 -6.70 -3.08
CA GLY A 38 -3.97 -5.26 -3.22
C GLY A 38 -2.65 -4.50 -3.03
N GLU A 39 -1.87 -4.88 -2.02
CA GLU A 39 -0.54 -4.30 -1.79
C GLU A 39 0.42 -4.63 -2.92
N ALA A 40 0.43 -5.87 -3.42
CA ALA A 40 1.24 -6.25 -4.57
C ALA A 40 0.85 -5.47 -5.84
N GLN A 41 -0.45 -5.25 -6.09
CA GLN A 41 -0.93 -4.40 -7.19
C GLN A 41 -0.45 -2.95 -7.04
N ARG A 42 -0.55 -2.38 -5.84
CA ARG A 42 -0.09 -1.00 -5.60
C ARG A 42 1.42 -0.86 -5.80
N ARG A 43 2.22 -1.83 -5.35
CA ARG A 43 3.67 -1.85 -5.60
C ARG A 43 3.97 -1.86 -7.10
N ARG A 44 3.33 -2.76 -7.86
CA ARG A 44 3.48 -2.83 -9.33
C ARG A 44 3.13 -1.52 -10.02
N MET A 45 2.05 -0.85 -9.60
CA MET A 45 1.68 0.45 -10.18
C MET A 45 2.77 1.50 -9.96
N VAL A 46 3.33 1.59 -8.75
CA VAL A 46 4.38 2.57 -8.47
C VAL A 46 5.69 2.23 -9.18
N GLU A 47 6.04 0.94 -9.31
CA GLU A 47 7.20 0.52 -10.10
C GLU A 47 7.05 0.91 -11.58
N LEU A 48 5.87 0.74 -12.16
CA LEU A 48 5.60 1.12 -13.54
C LEU A 48 5.67 2.64 -13.73
N ASP A 49 5.11 3.42 -12.81
CA ASP A 49 5.20 4.88 -12.82
C ASP A 49 6.67 5.35 -12.77
N LEU A 50 7.49 4.69 -11.95
CA LEU A 50 8.93 4.97 -11.86
C LEU A 50 9.66 4.64 -13.17
N GLN A 51 9.36 3.50 -13.79
CA GLN A 51 9.93 3.12 -15.07
C GLN A 51 9.57 4.14 -16.16
N GLN A 52 8.31 4.57 -16.21
CA GLN A 52 7.85 5.59 -17.14
C GLN A 52 8.58 6.92 -16.95
N ALA A 53 8.69 7.40 -15.71
CA ALA A 53 9.39 8.64 -15.39
C ALA A 53 10.88 8.59 -15.80
N ARG A 54 11.56 7.45 -15.56
CA ARG A 54 12.95 7.23 -15.99
C ARG A 54 13.11 7.26 -17.51
N TYR A 55 12.17 6.65 -18.22
CA TYR A 55 12.17 6.67 -19.68
C TYR A 55 11.98 8.10 -20.22
N GLU A 56 11.02 8.85 -19.68
CA GLU A 56 10.77 10.23 -20.06
C GLU A 56 11.98 11.14 -19.81
N ALA A 57 12.66 10.98 -18.66
CA ALA A 57 13.89 11.70 -18.35
C ALA A 57 15.00 11.39 -19.37
N SER A 58 15.22 10.11 -19.66
CA SER A 58 16.23 9.66 -20.64
C SER A 58 15.93 10.18 -22.05
N LEU A 59 14.65 10.33 -22.40
CA LEU A 59 14.24 10.88 -23.69
C LEU A 59 14.46 12.40 -23.75
N ALA A 60 14.16 13.12 -22.66
CA ALA A 60 14.40 14.55 -22.55
C ALA A 60 15.90 14.89 -22.65
N GLU A 61 16.74 14.09 -22.01
CA GLU A 61 18.20 14.22 -22.09
C GLU A 61 18.71 14.09 -23.53
N ARG A 62 18.29 13.03 -24.25
CA ARG A 62 18.67 12.84 -25.65
C ARG A 62 18.19 13.96 -26.55
N ARG A 63 16.97 14.47 -26.32
CA ARG A 63 16.43 15.62 -27.07
C ARG A 63 17.26 16.86 -26.83
N TYR A 64 17.69 17.10 -25.59
CA TYR A 64 18.57 18.21 -25.25
C TYR A 64 19.95 18.08 -25.90
N ALA A 65 20.56 16.89 -25.82
CA ALA A 65 21.86 16.61 -26.42
C ALA A 65 21.86 16.72 -27.95
N ALA A 66 20.71 16.50 -28.59
CA ALA A 66 20.53 16.64 -30.03
C ALA A 66 20.16 18.06 -30.50
N CYS A 67 19.93 19.01 -29.59
CA CYS A 67 19.64 20.40 -29.96
C CYS A 67 20.93 21.15 -30.35
N ASP A 68 20.90 21.78 -31.53
CA ASP A 68 21.98 22.56 -32.13
C ASP A 68 22.38 23.77 -31.25
N PRO A 69 23.68 24.02 -30.98
CA PRO A 69 24.17 25.11 -30.14
C PRO A 69 23.74 26.53 -30.55
N ASP A 70 23.28 26.77 -31.79
CA ASP A 70 22.70 28.06 -32.22
C ASP A 70 21.29 28.32 -31.65
N ASN A 71 20.65 27.31 -31.05
CA ASN A 71 19.35 27.44 -30.36
C ASN A 71 19.47 27.63 -28.84
N ARG A 72 20.61 28.16 -28.36
CA ARG A 72 20.97 28.25 -26.93
C ARG A 72 19.98 29.06 -26.06
N LEU A 73 19.16 29.95 -26.65
CA LEU A 73 18.07 30.64 -25.93
C LEU A 73 16.84 29.75 -25.68
N ILE A 74 16.67 28.67 -26.45
CA ILE A 74 15.66 27.63 -26.23
C ILE A 74 16.13 26.61 -25.19
N ALA A 75 17.44 26.50 -24.91
CA ALA A 75 18.05 25.57 -23.95
C ALA A 75 17.71 25.84 -22.46
N ALA A 76 17.25 27.05 -22.11
CA ALA A 76 16.77 27.37 -20.75
C ALA A 76 15.41 26.71 -20.40
N GLN A 77 14.66 26.26 -21.41
CA GLN A 77 13.37 25.57 -21.25
C GLN A 77 13.55 24.08 -20.89
N PRO A 78 14.44 23.33 -21.58
CA PRO A 78 14.80 21.97 -21.22
C PRO A 78 15.38 21.81 -19.82
N GLU A 79 16.26 22.71 -19.37
CA GLU A 79 16.85 22.66 -18.02
C GLU A 79 15.76 22.77 -16.93
N LYS A 80 14.83 23.71 -17.08
CA LYS A 80 13.66 23.81 -16.20
C LYS A 80 12.75 22.59 -16.28
N SER A 81 12.58 22.01 -17.46
CA SER A 81 11.77 20.79 -17.63
C SER A 81 12.45 19.57 -17.00
N TRP A 82 13.78 19.48 -17.08
CA TRP A 82 14.57 18.41 -16.50
C TRP A 82 14.63 18.52 -14.98
N GLU A 83 14.83 19.72 -14.46
CA GLU A 83 14.80 20.00 -13.02
C GLU A 83 13.39 19.77 -12.44
N ALA A 84 12.33 20.04 -13.20
CA ALA A 84 10.96 19.69 -12.81
C ALA A 84 10.72 18.16 -12.80
N THR A 85 11.27 17.44 -13.77
CA THR A 85 11.19 15.97 -13.82
C THR A 85 11.97 15.34 -12.66
N LEU A 86 13.18 15.84 -12.35
CA LEU A 86 13.97 15.39 -11.20
C LEU A 86 13.24 15.65 -9.87
N ARG A 87 12.64 16.84 -9.69
CA ARG A 87 11.82 17.13 -8.51
C ARG A 87 10.60 16.21 -8.38
N ARG A 88 10.00 15.80 -9.50
CA ARG A 88 8.90 14.79 -9.47
C ARG A 88 9.42 13.41 -9.06
N VAL A 89 10.61 13.02 -9.50
CA VAL A 89 11.24 11.76 -9.07
C VAL A 89 11.50 11.77 -7.58
N GLU A 90 12.14 12.82 -7.05
CA GLU A 90 12.40 12.97 -5.61
C GLU A 90 11.11 12.94 -4.78
N ALA A 91 10.05 13.63 -5.24
CA ALA A 91 8.76 13.62 -4.57
C ALA A 91 8.10 12.23 -4.56
N CYS A 92 8.25 11.45 -5.64
CA CYS A 92 7.76 10.08 -5.70
C CYS A 92 8.58 9.15 -4.78
N GLU A 93 9.90 9.29 -4.75
CA GLU A 93 10.78 8.52 -3.86
C GLU A 93 10.49 8.81 -2.39
N ALA A 94 10.30 10.08 -2.01
CA ALA A 94 9.92 10.46 -0.65
C ALA A 94 8.58 9.84 -0.23
N ARG A 95 7.57 9.86 -1.12
CA ARG A 95 6.26 9.23 -0.86
C ARG A 95 6.36 7.72 -0.72
N LEU A 96 7.26 7.07 -1.47
CA LEU A 96 7.50 5.63 -1.34
C LEU A 96 8.13 5.30 0.01
N ASN A 97 9.14 6.06 0.40
CA ASN A 97 9.85 5.88 1.67
C ASN A 97 8.93 6.13 2.87
N GLU A 98 8.14 7.21 2.86
CA GLU A 98 7.14 7.49 3.91
C GLU A 98 6.05 6.40 3.99
N ARG A 99 5.81 5.68 2.89
CA ARG A 99 4.86 4.58 2.87
C ARG A 99 5.48 3.29 3.38
N GLN A 100 6.71 2.97 2.99
CA GLN A 100 7.46 1.86 3.58
C GLN A 100 7.61 2.02 5.11
N VAL A 101 8.01 3.19 5.59
CA VAL A 101 8.13 3.44 7.03
C VAL A 101 6.79 3.28 7.75
N ARG A 102 5.68 3.64 7.10
CA ARG A 102 4.34 3.46 7.66
C ARG A 102 3.88 2.02 7.63
N ASP A 103 4.13 1.30 6.55
CA ASP A 103 3.76 -0.11 6.41
C ASP A 103 4.59 -0.97 7.40
N ASP A 104 5.87 -0.67 7.56
CA ASP A 104 6.75 -1.28 8.56
C ASP A 104 6.28 -0.97 10.00
N ALA A 105 5.77 0.24 10.26
CA ALA A 105 5.21 0.62 11.55
C ALA A 105 3.77 0.13 11.78
N ALA A 106 3.03 -0.18 10.72
CA ALA A 106 1.65 -0.62 10.76
C ALA A 106 1.51 -2.14 10.83
N MET A 107 2.60 -2.90 10.65
CA MET A 107 2.61 -4.34 10.84
C MET A 107 2.31 -4.65 12.32
N PRO A 108 1.10 -5.12 12.66
CA PRO A 108 0.72 -5.37 14.05
C PRO A 108 1.52 -6.56 14.60
N ASP A 109 1.90 -6.51 15.88
CA ASP A 109 2.41 -7.68 16.57
C ASP A 109 1.27 -8.68 16.79
N PHE A 110 1.16 -9.65 15.88
CA PHE A 110 0.14 -10.71 15.93
C PHE A 110 0.33 -11.70 17.09
N ALA A 111 1.42 -11.61 17.86
CA ALA A 111 1.66 -12.51 18.99
C ALA A 111 0.58 -12.42 20.10
N GLY A 112 -0.15 -11.31 20.18
CA GLY A 112 -1.20 -11.07 21.20
C GLY A 112 -2.63 -11.47 20.80
N LEU A 113 -2.94 -11.59 19.51
CA LEU A 113 -4.32 -11.81 19.03
C LEU A 113 -4.94 -13.13 19.52
N ALA A 114 -4.10 -14.14 19.77
CA ALA A 114 -4.53 -15.42 20.35
C ALA A 114 -4.98 -15.32 21.82
N GLN A 115 -4.57 -14.28 22.55
CA GLN A 115 -4.96 -14.06 23.95
C GLN A 115 -6.28 -13.30 24.05
N ASP A 116 -6.54 -12.35 23.14
CA ASP A 116 -7.78 -11.56 23.11
C ASP A 116 -9.00 -12.42 22.74
N LEU A 117 -8.83 -13.41 21.85
CA LEU A 117 -9.88 -14.36 21.49
C LEU A 117 -10.30 -15.28 22.66
N LYS A 118 -9.43 -15.44 23.67
CA LYS A 118 -9.68 -16.24 24.88
C LYS A 118 -10.32 -15.43 26.01
N ALA A 119 -10.31 -14.11 25.91
CA ALA A 119 -10.78 -13.19 26.95
C ALA A 119 -12.17 -12.59 26.67
N ALA A 120 -12.67 -12.74 25.43
CA ALA A 120 -14.02 -12.35 25.00
C ALA A 120 -15.01 -13.51 25.11
#